data_AF-A0A3B8XSC5-F1
#
_entry.id   AF-A0A3B8XSC5-F1
#
_cell.length_a   1.000
_cell.length_b   1.000
_cell.length_c   1.000
_cell.angle_alpha   90.00
_cell.angle_beta   90.00
_cell.angle_gamma   90.00
#
_symmetry.space_group_name_H-M   'P 1'
#
loop_
_entity.id
_entity.type
_entity.pdbx_description
1 polymer ?
#
loop_
_entity_poly.entity_id
_entity_poly.type
_entity_poly.pdbx_seq_one_letter_code
_entity_poly.pdbx_strand_id
1 'polypeptide(L)' 'MSKAAATTIADGVTVKGAIKPGYERVLTPEALAFVAEIERKFGARRRELLAARAERQKKFDAG' A
#
# COMPACT_ATOMS: atom_id res chain seq x y z
N MET A 1 -9.18 2.14 24.21
CA MET A 1 -8.95 1.42 22.94
C MET A 1 -7.58 1.80 22.42
N SER A 2 -6.59 0.90 22.51
CA SER A 2 -5.16 1.21 22.37
C SER A 2 -4.79 1.63 20.95
N LYS A 3 -4.11 2.77 20.84
CA LYS A 3 -3.60 3.38 19.60
C LYS A 3 -2.31 2.66 19.21
N ALA A 4 -2.28 2.01 18.04
CA ALA A 4 -1.09 1.34 17.54
C ALA A 4 0.03 2.37 17.29
N ALA A 5 1.20 2.14 17.90
CA ALA A 5 2.41 2.87 17.57
C ALA A 5 2.80 2.54 16.13
N ALA A 6 2.90 3.56 15.28
CA ALA A 6 3.43 3.40 13.94
C ALA A 6 4.93 3.07 14.07
N THR A 7 5.28 1.80 13.93
CA THR A 7 6.67 1.41 13.78
C THR A 7 7.04 1.67 12.32
N THR A 8 7.97 2.59 12.09
CA THR A 8 8.64 2.73 10.80
C THR A 8 9.65 1.60 10.69
N ILE A 9 9.38 0.62 9.82
CA ILE A 9 10.21 -0.59 9.67
C ILE A 9 11.10 -0.49 8.41
N ALA A 10 10.74 0.37 7.46
CA ALA A 10 11.52 0.69 6.25
C ALA A 10 11.22 2.12 5.79
N ASP A 11 12.15 2.74 5.06
CA ASP A 11 12.01 4.14 4.59
C ASP A 11 10.72 4.35 3.79
N GLY A 12 9.86 5.22 4.32
CA GLY A 12 8.57 5.56 3.72
C GLY A 12 7.47 4.50 3.90
N VAL A 13 7.68 3.46 4.71
CA VAL A 13 6.68 2.41 5.00
C VAL A 13 6.13 2.56 6.42
N THR A 14 4.80 2.57 6.54
CA THR A 14 4.12 2.60 7.84
C THR A 14 3.12 1.44 7.94
N VAL A 15 3.34 0.56 8.93
CA VAL A 15 2.39 -0.52 9.25
C VAL A 15 1.35 0.03 10.22
N LYS A 16 0.09 0.14 9.77
CA LYS A 16 -1.02 0.69 10.57
C LYS A 16 -1.70 -0.35 11.47
N GLY A 17 -1.55 -1.63 11.15
CA GLY A 17 -2.16 -2.73 11.90
C GLY A 17 -1.36 -3.12 13.14
N ALA A 18 -2.04 -3.70 14.14
CA ALA A 18 -1.36 -4.29 15.29
C ALA A 18 -0.52 -5.50 14.84
N ILE A 19 0.76 -5.52 15.22
CA ILE A 19 1.65 -6.67 14.99
C ILE A 19 1.33 -7.74 16.03
N LYS A 20 0.99 -8.94 15.56
CA LYS A 20 0.70 -10.11 16.41
C LYS A 20 1.87 -11.10 16.35
N PRO A 21 2.06 -11.93 17.39
CA PRO A 21 3.06 -12.99 17.35
C PRO A 21 2.93 -13.84 16.07
N GLY A 22 4.04 -14.02 15.37
CA GLY A 22 4.13 -14.75 14.12
C GLY A 22 4.11 -13.87 12.86
N TYR A 23 3.77 -12.58 12.96
CA TYR A 23 3.83 -11.66 11.81
C TYR A 23 5.25 -11.25 11.45
N GLU A 24 6.18 -11.34 12.40
CA GLU A 24 7.59 -10.96 12.22
C GLU A 24 8.26 -11.76 11.09
N ARG A 25 7.77 -12.98 10.82
CA ARG A 25 8.27 -13.84 9.74
C ARG A 25 7.88 -13.37 8.33
N VAL A 26 6.86 -12.53 8.22
CA VAL A 26 6.35 -11.98 6.95
C VAL A 26 6.71 -10.51 6.81
N LEU A 27 6.57 -9.75 7.90
CA LEU A 27 6.89 -8.32 7.97
C LEU A 27 8.39 -8.10 8.25
N THR A 28 9.26 -8.83 7.56
CA THR A 28 10.70 -8.64 7.69
C THR A 28 11.11 -7.31 7.04
N PRO A 29 12.23 -6.70 7.46
CA PRO A 29 12.73 -5.47 6.84
C PRO A 29 12.91 -5.59 5.33
N GLU A 30 13.42 -6.72 4.85
CA GLU A 30 13.67 -6.99 3.43
C GLU A 30 12.36 -7.09 2.64
N ALA A 31 11.36 -7.78 3.20
CA ALA A 31 10.04 -7.90 2.58
C ALA A 31 9.36 -6.52 2.46
N LEU A 32 9.48 -5.68 3.49
CA LEU A 32 8.91 -4.33 3.48
C LEU A 32 9.66 -3.40 2.53
N ALA A 33 10.99 -3.50 2.46
CA ALA A 33 11.80 -2.76 1.48
C ALA A 33 11.41 -3.14 0.05
N PHE A 34 11.24 -4.43 -0.24
CA PHE A 34 10.81 -4.92 -1.54
C PHE A 34 9.43 -4.40 -1.95
N VAL A 35 8.45 -4.43 -1.04
CA VAL A 35 7.11 -3.87 -1.31
C VAL A 35 7.20 -2.36 -1.58
N ALA A 36 8.05 -1.64 -0.83
CA ALA A 36 8.27 -0.22 -1.06
C ALA A 36 8.87 0.07 -2.45
N GLU A 37 9.79 -0.77 -2.93
CA GLU A 37 10.34 -0.67 -4.29
C GLU A 37 9.28 -0.90 -5.37
N ILE A 38 8.39 -1.90 -5.18
CA ILE A 38 7.28 -2.14 -6.09
C ILE A 38 6.36 -0.92 -6.17
N GLU A 39 5.97 -0.34 -5.03
CA GLU A 39 5.12 0.85 -5.03
C GLU A 39 5.82 2.05 -5.67
N ARG A 40 7.11 2.27 -5.39
CA ARG A 40 7.89 3.34 -6.04
C ARG A 40 7.94 3.16 -7.56
N LYS A 41 8.14 1.94 -8.05
CA LYS A 41 8.29 1.64 -9.48
C LYS A 41 6.96 1.65 -10.24
N PHE A 42 5.89 1.14 -9.64
CA PHE A 42 4.64 0.86 -10.35
C PHE A 42 3.41 1.61 -9.82
N GLY A 43 3.51 2.26 -8.65
CA GLY A 43 2.40 2.93 -7.98
C GLY A 43 1.79 4.07 -8.81
N ALA A 44 2.63 4.85 -9.50
CA ALA A 44 2.17 5.93 -10.39
C ALA A 44 1.26 5.39 -11.50
N ARG A 45 1.74 4.38 -12.24
CA ARG A 45 0.97 3.76 -13.32
C ARG A 45 -0.31 3.09 -12.83
N ARG A 46 -0.28 2.45 -11.66
CA ARG A 46 -1.48 1.87 -11.04
C ARG A 46 -2.54 2.95 -10.78
N ARG A 47 -2.16 4.12 -10.25
CA ARG A 47 -3.09 5.23 -9.99
C ARG A 47 -3.69 5.81 -11.27
N GLU A 48 -2.88 6.00 -12.31
CA GLU A 48 -3.37 6.45 -13.63
C GLU A 48 -4.44 5.51 -14.19
N LEU A 49 -4.20 4.20 -14.13
CA LEU A 49 -5.14 3.20 -14.64
C LEU A 49 -6.43 3.17 -13.83
N LEU A 50 -6.37 3.37 -12.52
CA LEU A 50 -7.56 3.49 -11.68
C LEU A 50 -8.37 4.75 -12.02
N ALA A 51 -7.70 5.89 -12.25
CA ALA A 51 -8.37 7.11 -12.69
C ALA A 51 -9.03 6.92 -14.07
N ALA A 52 -8.33 6.30 -15.01
CA ALA A 52 -8.88 5.99 -16.33
C ALA A 52 -10.12 5.07 -16.27
N ARG A 53 -10.15 4.13 -15.32
CA ARG A 53 -11.35 3.30 -15.05
C ARG A 53 -12.52 4.14 -14.56
N ALA A 54 -12.28 5.06 -13.64
CA ALA A 54 -13.32 5.97 -13.15
C ALA A 54 -13.86 6.87 -14.27
N GLU A 55 -12.99 7.43 -15.12
CA GLU A 55 -13.42 8.24 -16.27
C GLU A 55 -14.21 7.43 -17.30
N ARG A 56 -13.83 6.16 -17.53
CA ARG A 56 -14.60 5.28 -18.40
C ARG A 56 -15.99 5.01 -17.84
N GLN A 57 -16.11 4.81 -16.52
CA GLN A 57 -17.40 4.60 -15.87
C GLN A 57 -18.32 5.80 -16.08
N LYS A 58 -17.82 7.02 -15.89
CA LYS A 58 -18.60 8.25 -16.13
C LYS A 58 -19.16 8.35 -17.54
N LYS A 59 -18.42 7.87 -18.54
CA LYS A 59 -18.90 7.84 -19.93
C LYS A 59 -20.07 6.89 -20.08
N PHE A 60 -20.00 5.69 -19.51
CA PHE A 60 -21.11 4.73 -19.53
C PHE A 60 -22.34 5.25 -18.77
N ASP A 61 -22.13 5.95 -17.66
CA ASP A 61 -23.22 6.54 -16.88
C ASP A 61 -23.93 7.67 -17.66
N ALA A 62 -23.28 8.26 -18.66
CA ALA A 62 -23.83 9.30 -19.52
C ALA A 62 -24.60 8.76 -20.75
N GLY A 63 -24.67 7.44 -20.94
CA GLY A 63 -25.28 6.77 -22.09
C GLY A 63 -24.33 6.58 -23.27
#